data_AF-A0A0N0UWP3-F1
#
_entry.id   AF-A0A0N0UWP3-F1
#
_cell.length_a   1.000
_cell.length_b   1.000
_cell.length_c   1.000
_cell.angle_alpha   90.00
_cell.angle_beta   90.00
_cell.angle_gamma   90.00
#
_symmetry.space_group_name_H-M   'P 1'
#
loop_
_entity.id
_entity.type
_entity.pdbx_description
1 polymer ?
#
loop_
_entity_poly.entity_id
_entity_poly.type
_entity_poly.pdbx_seq_one_letter_code
_entity_poly.pdbx_strand_id
1 'polypeptide(L)'
;MVPKVVVELVEELKERMPIGEICRHLGVARSSYYRWKVNENKFTQKDLRDQQIGDLCKLHKFRYGYRKITELLTDISEKTVQRVMQKYGWQCRVKVKKRK
;
A
#
# COMPACT_ATOMS: atom_id res chain seq x y z
N MET A 1 14.66 7.78 5.62
CA MET A 1 13.51 7.81 6.57
C MET A 1 12.23 7.49 5.82
N VAL A 2 11.32 6.73 6.41
CA VAL A 2 10.00 6.43 5.82
C VAL A 2 9.11 7.67 6.03
N PRO A 3 8.53 8.27 4.96
CA PRO A 3 7.71 9.48 5.05
C PRO A 3 6.61 9.43 6.12
N LYS A 4 5.95 8.27 6.25
CA LYS A 4 4.86 8.07 7.20
C LYS A 4 5.29 8.22 8.66
N VAL A 5 6.42 7.60 9.02
CA VAL A 5 6.98 7.67 10.39
C VAL A 5 7.37 9.11 10.75
N VAL A 6 7.88 9.88 9.78
CA VAL A 6 8.22 11.29 10.01
C VAL A 6 6.97 12.12 10.25
N VAL A 7 5.88 11.90 9.50
CA VAL A 7 4.64 12.65 9.70
C VAL A 7 4.02 12.33 11.06
N GLU A 8 3.92 11.05 11.43
CA GLU A 8 3.43 10.62 12.75
C GLU A 8 4.22 11.27 13.90
N LEU A 9 5.55 11.23 13.84
CA LEU A 9 6.42 11.76 14.87
C LEU A 9 6.39 13.30 14.95
N VAL A 10 6.21 13.99 13.82
CA VAL A 10 6.00 15.45 13.81
C VAL A 10 4.64 15.82 14.40
N GLU A 11 3.59 15.02 14.18
CA GLU A 11 2.27 15.27 14.76
C GLU A 11 2.24 15.06 16.28
N GLU A 12 2.98 14.08 16.82
CA GLU A 12 3.11 13.88 18.26
C GLU A 12 3.87 15.02 18.95
N LEU A 13 4.89 15.55 18.28
CA LEU A 13 5.79 16.56 18.86
C LEU A 13 5.36 18.00 18.62
N LYS A 14 4.41 18.27 17.70
CA LYS A 14 3.99 19.64 17.34
C LYS A 14 3.45 20.46 18.53
N GLU A 15 2.91 19.77 19.55
CA GLU A 15 2.36 20.40 20.76
C GLU A 15 3.46 20.90 21.69
N ARG A 16 4.68 20.35 21.57
CA ARG A 16 5.83 20.69 22.42
C ARG A 16 6.86 21.57 21.73
N MET A 17 6.94 21.50 20.39
CA MET A 17 7.96 22.18 19.61
C MET A 17 7.41 22.69 18.27
N PRO A 18 7.92 23.81 17.74
CA PRO A 18 7.53 24.27 16.43
C PRO A 18 7.98 23.28 15.34
N ILE A 19 7.10 23.03 14.37
CA ILE A 19 7.34 22.09 13.25
C ILE A 19 8.68 22.32 12.54
N GLY A 20 9.12 23.57 12.43
CA GLY A 20 10.40 23.92 11.80
C GLY A 20 11.63 23.46 12.58
N GLU A 21 11.55 23.33 13.91
CA GLU A 21 12.62 22.76 14.73
C GLU A 21 12.60 21.24 14.69
N ILE A 22 11.42 20.64 14.79
CA ILE A 22 11.27 19.18 14.66
C ILE A 22 11.83 18.70 13.31
N CYS A 23 11.47 19.37 12.22
CA CYS A 23 12.00 19.07 10.89
C CYS A 23 13.53 19.23 10.81
N ARG A 24 14.10 20.24 11.47
CA ARG A 24 15.56 20.44 11.56
C ARG A 24 16.24 19.29 12.30
N HIS A 25 15.71 18.88 13.45
CA HIS A 25 16.26 17.76 14.23
C HIS A 25 16.15 16.43 13.48
N LEU A 26 15.11 16.24 12.69
CA LEU A 26 14.92 15.04 11.85
C LEU A 26 15.71 15.09 10.53
N GLY A 27 16.36 16.20 10.19
CA GLY A 27 17.10 16.36 8.93
C GLY A 27 16.18 16.40 7.70
N VAL A 28 14.92 16.82 7.87
CA VAL A 28 13.91 16.86 6.80
C VAL A 28 13.56 18.31 6.47
N ALA A 29 13.48 18.64 5.18
CA ALA A 29 13.01 19.96 4.77
C ALA A 29 11.53 20.14 5.13
N ARG A 30 11.16 21.32 5.67
CA ARG A 30 9.77 21.65 6.04
C ARG A 30 8.79 21.45 4.87
N SER A 31 9.22 21.74 3.65
CA SER A 31 8.44 21.51 2.42
C SER A 31 8.13 20.03 2.19
N SER A 32 9.08 19.14 2.51
CA SER A 32 8.91 17.69 2.37
C SER A 32 7.90 17.14 3.37
N TYR A 33 7.94 17.61 4.63
CA TYR A 33 6.92 17.28 5.63
C TYR A 33 5.51 17.63 5.15
N TYR A 34 5.26 18.87 4.72
CA TYR A 34 3.92 19.25 4.25
C TYR A 34 3.51 18.49 2.99
N ARG A 35 4.45 18.19 2.08
CA ARG A 35 4.17 17.34 0.92
C ARG A 35 3.77 15.93 1.33
N TRP A 36 4.39 15.36 2.36
CA TRP A 36 4.05 14.04 2.87
C TRP A 36 2.71 14.05 3.61
N LYS A 37 2.46 15.06 4.45
CA LYS A 37 1.18 15.25 5.13
C LYS A 37 -0.02 15.31 4.18
N VAL A 38 0.12 16.00 3.04
CA VAL A 38 -0.93 16.05 2.00
C VAL A 38 -1.16 14.69 1.32
N ASN A 39 -0.14 13.82 1.31
CA ASN A 39 -0.19 12.51 0.66
C ASN A 39 -0.44 11.35 1.63
N GLU A 40 -0.43 11.59 2.95
CA GLU A 40 -0.52 10.57 4.00
C GLU A 40 -1.80 9.74 3.92
N ASN A 41 -2.92 10.37 3.57
CA ASN A 41 -4.23 9.73 3.48
C ASN A 41 -4.77 9.61 2.04
N LYS A 42 -3.94 9.89 1.03
CA LYS A 42 -4.34 9.66 -0.36
C LYS A 42 -4.16 8.18 -0.67
N PHE A 43 -5.24 7.42 -0.54
CA PHE A 43 -5.35 6.15 -1.24
C PHE A 43 -5.13 6.44 -2.72
N THR A 44 -4.01 5.96 -3.25
CA THR A 44 -3.77 6.06 -4.68
C THR A 44 -4.83 5.20 -5.37
N GLN A 45 -5.21 5.53 -6.60
CA GLN A 45 -6.02 4.62 -7.43
C GLN A 45 -5.43 3.21 -7.51
N LYS A 46 -4.10 3.09 -7.33
CA LYS A 46 -3.39 1.80 -7.19
C LYS A 46 -3.73 1.08 -5.90
N ASP A 47 -3.82 1.77 -4.77
CA ASP A 47 -4.11 1.15 -3.48
C ASP A 47 -5.56 0.65 -3.42
N LEU A 48 -6.50 1.43 -3.96
CA LEU A 48 -7.90 1.01 -4.11
C LEU A 48 -8.03 -0.24 -5.00
N ARG A 49 -7.31 -0.25 -6.12
CA ARG A 49 -7.25 -1.40 -7.03
C ARG A 49 -6.67 -2.63 -6.32
N ASP A 50 -5.55 -2.47 -5.62
CA ASP A 50 -4.88 -3.56 -4.92
C ASP A 50 -5.79 -4.11 -3.80
N GLN A 51 -6.53 -3.24 -3.11
CA GLN A 51 -7.53 -3.62 -2.12
C GLN A 51 -8.69 -4.42 -2.73
N GLN A 52 -9.27 -3.96 -3.84
CA GLN A 52 -10.33 -4.68 -4.55
C GLN A 52 -9.90 -6.09 -4.97
N ILE A 53 -8.68 -6.23 -5.52
CA ILE A 53 -8.11 -7.54 -5.87
C ILE A 53 -7.97 -8.41 -4.61
N GLY A 54 -7.45 -7.85 -3.52
CA GLY A 54 -7.28 -8.54 -2.25
C GLY A 54 -8.60 -9.01 -1.65
N ASP A 55 -9.64 -8.20 -1.73
CA ASP A 55 -10.96 -8.50 -1.17
C ASP A 55 -11.64 -9.63 -1.95
N LEU A 56 -11.55 -9.64 -3.30
CA LEU A 56 -12.00 -10.80 -4.09
C LEU A 56 -11.20 -12.07 -3.77
N CYS A 57 -9.88 -11.94 -3.59
CA CYS A 57 -9.05 -13.08 -3.21
C CYS A 57 -9.49 -13.67 -1.85
N LYS A 58 -9.77 -12.81 -0.86
CA LYS A 58 -10.26 -13.22 0.46
C LYS A 58 -11.67 -13.81 0.40
N LEU A 59 -12.58 -13.19 -0.34
CA LEU A 59 -13.96 -13.66 -0.54
C LEU A 59 -13.97 -15.12 -1.04
N HIS A 60 -13.10 -15.43 -1.99
CA HIS A 60 -12.94 -16.78 -2.54
C HIS A 60 -11.92 -17.64 -1.79
N LYS A 61 -11.50 -17.24 -0.58
CA LYS A 61 -10.57 -17.99 0.28
C LYS A 61 -9.27 -18.40 -0.43
N PHE A 62 -8.76 -17.54 -1.32
CA PHE A 62 -7.57 -17.78 -2.16
C PHE A 62 -7.66 -19.05 -3.02
N ARG A 63 -8.86 -19.49 -3.38
CA ARG A 63 -9.09 -20.61 -4.30
C ARG A 63 -8.82 -20.23 -5.76
N TYR A 64 -9.05 -18.96 -6.09
CA TYR A 64 -8.92 -18.44 -7.44
C TYR A 64 -7.50 -17.95 -7.72
N GLY A 65 -7.00 -18.30 -8.91
CA GLY A 65 -5.76 -17.75 -9.45
C GLY A 65 -6.01 -16.43 -10.16
N TYR A 66 -4.91 -15.76 -10.54
CA TYR A 66 -4.97 -14.43 -11.15
C TYR A 66 -5.80 -14.37 -12.44
N ARG A 67 -5.81 -15.44 -13.25
CA ARG A 67 -6.68 -15.54 -14.44
C ARG A 67 -8.16 -15.41 -14.08
N LYS A 68 -8.60 -16.16 -13.07
CA LYS A 68 -10.01 -16.16 -12.64
C LYS A 68 -10.40 -14.84 -11.96
N ILE A 69 -9.47 -14.23 -11.20
CA ILE A 69 -9.68 -12.90 -10.63
C ILE A 69 -9.76 -11.83 -11.73
N THR A 70 -8.98 -11.96 -12.81
CA THR A 70 -9.05 -11.03 -13.95
C THR A 70 -10.39 -11.12 -14.68
N GLU A 71 -10.95 -12.32 -14.85
CA GLU A 71 -12.31 -12.47 -15.40
C GLU A 71 -13.39 -11.77 -14.56
N LEU A 72 -13.20 -11.71 -13.23
CA LEU A 72 -14.11 -11.00 -12.32
C LEU A 72 -13.88 -9.48 -12.30
N LEU A 73 -12.73 -9.01 -12.77
CA LEU A 73 -12.30 -7.60 -12.82
C LEU A 73 -11.94 -7.24 -14.26
N THR A 74 -12.95 -7.08 -15.10
CA THR A 74 -12.79 -6.79 -16.55
C THR A 74 -12.03 -5.50 -16.84
N ASP A 75 -12.02 -4.55 -15.90
CA ASP A 75 -11.42 -3.22 -16.07
C ASP A 75 -9.92 -3.19 -15.76
N ILE A 76 -9.34 -4.31 -15.32
CA ILE A 76 -7.92 -4.40 -14.93
C ILE A 76 -7.19 -5.37 -15.86
N SER A 77 -6.05 -4.93 -16.38
CA SER A 77 -5.17 -5.81 -17.16
C SER A 77 -4.71 -7.04 -16.36
N GLU A 78 -4.70 -8.22 -16.97
CA GLU A 78 -4.26 -9.49 -16.37
C GLU A 78 -2.87 -9.39 -15.72
N LYS A 79 -1.91 -8.73 -16.40
CA LYS A 79 -0.54 -8.54 -15.91
C LYS A 79 -0.47 -7.73 -14.62
N THR A 80 -1.41 -6.81 -14.42
CA THR A 80 -1.47 -6.01 -13.19
C THR A 80 -1.99 -6.87 -12.04
N VAL A 81 -3.10 -7.60 -12.25
CA VAL A 81 -3.65 -8.52 -11.24
C VAL A 81 -2.57 -9.51 -10.80
N GLN A 82 -1.84 -10.09 -11.75
CA GLN A 82 -0.75 -11.02 -11.47
C GLN A 82 0.35 -10.39 -10.60
N ARG A 83 0.82 -9.18 -10.95
CA ARG A 83 1.86 -8.46 -10.19
C ARG A 83 1.42 -8.15 -8.77
N VAL A 84 0.18 -7.69 -8.59
CA VAL A 84 -0.41 -7.38 -7.28
C VAL A 84 -0.50 -8.64 -6.43
N MET A 85 -1.06 -9.72 -6.97
CA MET A 85 -1.17 -10.99 -6.23
C MET A 85 0.20 -11.57 -5.85
N GLN A 86 1.23 -11.38 -6.68
CA GLN A 86 2.60 -11.77 -6.35
C GLN A 86 3.19 -10.89 -5.24
N LYS A 87 3.04 -9.57 -5.34
CA LYS A 87 3.52 -8.59 -4.35
C LYS A 87 3.01 -8.90 -2.93
N TYR A 88 1.73 -9.28 -2.81
CA TYR A 88 1.10 -9.55 -1.51
C TYR A 88 0.98 -11.03 -1.15
N GLY A 89 1.48 -11.96 -1.98
CA GLY A 89 1.40 -13.40 -1.70
C GLY A 89 -0.03 -13.97 -1.72
N TRP A 90 -0.92 -13.39 -2.53
CA TRP A 90 -2.32 -13.81 -2.70
C TRP A 90 -2.51 -14.86 -3.81
N GLN A 91 -1.45 -15.58 -4.16
CA GLN A 91 -1.55 -16.65 -5.15
C GLN A 91 -2.54 -17.74 -4.70
N CYS A 92 -3.09 -18.46 -5.68
CA CYS A 92 -3.98 -19.59 -5.44
C CYS A 92 -3.33 -20.61 -4.49
N ARG A 93 -4.08 -21.03 -3.45
CA ARG A 93 -3.60 -21.91 -2.37
C ARG A 93 -4.19 -23.32 -2.42
N VAL A 94 -4.92 -23.67 -3.49
CA VAL A 94 -5.60 -24.97 -3.61
C VAL A 94 -4.62 -26.14 -3.59
N LYS A 95 -3.45 -25.97 -4.21
CA LYS A 95 -2.41 -27.00 -4.23
C LYS A 95 -1.13 -26.42 -3.64
N VAL A 96 -0.49 -27.19 -2.76
CA VAL A 96 0.82 -26.84 -2.20
C VAL A 96 1.81 -26.66 -3.35
N LYS A 97 2.55 -25.55 -3.33
CA LYS A 97 3.58 -25.28 -4.32
C LYS A 97 4.67 -26.35 -4.21
N LYS A 98 5.05 -26.96 -5.34
CA LYS A 98 6.19 -27.87 -5.38
C LYS A 98 7.43 -27.11 -4.89
N ARG A 99 8.11 -27.66 -3.88
CA ARG A 99 9.43 -27.20 -3.46
C ARG A 99 10.41 -27.43 -4.63
N LYS A 100 11.37 -26.54 -4.80
CA LYS A 100 12.48 -26.74 -5.73
C LYS A 100 13.44 -27.78 -5.16
#